data_AF-A0A5L8WHW2-F1
#
_entry.id   AF-A0A5L8WHW2-F1
#
_cell.length_a   1.000
_cell.length_b   1.000
_cell.length_c   1.000
_cell.angle_alpha   90.00
_cell.angle_beta   90.00
_cell.angle_gamma   90.00
#
_symmetry.space_group_name_H-M   'P 1'
#
loop_
_entity.id
_entity.type
_entity.pdbx_description
1 polymer ?
#
loop_
_entity_poly.entity_id
_entity_poly.type
_entity_poly.pdbx_seq_one_letter_code
_entity_poly.pdbx_strand_id
1 'polypeptide(L)'
;MTIIFPMAGLSSRFIKMGYTLPKYMLNLEERSVFSWVLEGFRAYFKTSHFLFIYRDIHHTKEFIKQECQKLNLKNYQSLELDSPTLGQAHTVALGLEKMGIKDNILIFNIDTLRPNFRLPQNFDLDKIDGYLEVFKGEGEQWSFVKTSDEKLCKVAKTAEKERISSLCSSGLYYFRKSEEFLSIFKTMQEKNKLEKGEFYIAPMYNALISQNADIRYELIDLNQILFCGTPSEYENLKKLSLSQKFL
;
A
#
# COMPACT_ATOMS: atom_id res chain seq x y z
N MET A 1 14.29 -4.74 5.17
CA MET A 1 13.06 -4.10 4.69
C MET A 1 11.90 -5.03 4.90
N THR A 2 10.87 -4.50 5.55
CA THR A 2 9.59 -5.17 5.74
C THR A 2 8.58 -4.58 4.77
N ILE A 3 8.00 -5.44 3.92
CA ILE A 3 6.92 -5.08 2.99
C ILE A 3 5.59 -5.38 3.68
N ILE A 4 4.78 -4.35 3.91
CA ILE A 4 3.59 -4.39 4.77
C ILE A 4 2.33 -4.25 3.92
N PHE A 5 1.40 -5.18 4.11
CA PHE A 5 0.09 -5.18 3.45
C PHE A 5 -1.02 -5.01 4.50
N PRO A 6 -1.50 -3.76 4.75
CA PRO A 6 -2.65 -3.52 5.61
C PRO A 6 -3.95 -3.92 4.89
N MET A 7 -4.54 -5.03 5.32
CA MET A 7 -5.74 -5.65 4.72
C MET A 7 -6.87 -5.87 5.74
N ALA A 8 -6.92 -5.06 6.79
CA ALA A 8 -7.95 -5.08 7.84
C ALA A 8 -9.30 -4.45 7.45
N GLY A 9 -9.43 -3.94 6.23
CA GLY A 9 -10.63 -3.25 5.74
C GLY A 9 -11.82 -4.19 5.46
N LEU A 10 -13.03 -3.63 5.46
CA LEU A 10 -14.30 -4.39 5.42
C LEU A 10 -14.79 -4.80 4.03
N SER A 11 -14.10 -4.42 2.95
CA SER A 11 -14.55 -4.68 1.55
C SER A 11 -16.01 -4.23 1.26
N SER A 12 -16.51 -3.20 1.96
CA SER A 12 -17.93 -2.84 1.96
C SER A 12 -18.52 -2.52 0.58
N ARG A 13 -17.71 -2.00 -0.36
CA ARG A 13 -18.16 -1.76 -1.75
C ARG A 13 -18.48 -3.05 -2.50
N PHE A 14 -17.73 -4.11 -2.25
CA PHE A 14 -17.96 -5.44 -2.83
C PHE A 14 -19.18 -6.10 -2.16
N ILE A 15 -19.29 -6.05 -0.83
CA ILE A 15 -20.45 -6.62 -0.12
C ILE A 15 -21.76 -5.99 -0.60
N LYS A 16 -21.80 -4.67 -0.79
CA LYS A 16 -22.97 -3.95 -1.34
C LYS A 16 -23.38 -4.41 -2.75
N MET A 17 -22.46 -4.97 -3.52
CA MET A 17 -22.72 -5.51 -4.86
C MET A 17 -22.93 -7.03 -4.87
N GLY A 18 -23.14 -7.65 -3.72
CA GLY A 18 -23.49 -9.06 -3.59
C GLY A 18 -22.31 -10.03 -3.51
N TYR A 19 -21.07 -9.53 -3.45
CA TYR A 19 -19.91 -10.40 -3.23
C TYR A 19 -19.90 -10.88 -1.77
N THR A 20 -19.70 -12.19 -1.58
CA THR A 20 -19.70 -12.85 -0.27
C THR A 20 -18.30 -13.04 0.32
N LEU A 21 -17.25 -12.82 -0.48
CA LEU A 21 -15.86 -12.92 -0.06
C LEU A 21 -15.21 -11.53 0.04
N PRO A 22 -14.21 -11.34 0.92
CA PRO A 22 -13.37 -10.16 0.91
C PRO A 22 -12.67 -9.99 -0.44
N LYS A 23 -12.46 -8.74 -0.87
CA LYS A 23 -11.94 -8.42 -2.21
C LYS A 23 -10.63 -9.15 -2.55
N TYR A 24 -9.74 -9.29 -1.57
CA TYR A 24 -8.43 -9.94 -1.74
C TYR A 24 -8.53 -11.46 -1.94
N MET A 25 -9.66 -12.08 -1.56
CA MET A 25 -9.93 -13.51 -1.78
C MET A 25 -10.63 -13.79 -3.11
N LEU A 26 -11.08 -12.77 -3.84
CA LEU A 26 -11.79 -12.96 -5.10
C LEU A 26 -10.88 -13.58 -6.16
N ASN A 27 -11.46 -14.46 -6.98
CA ASN A 27 -10.76 -15.17 -8.03
C ASN A 27 -10.60 -14.30 -9.29
N LEU A 28 -9.38 -14.21 -9.77
CA LEU A 28 -8.97 -13.45 -10.94
C LEU A 28 -7.95 -14.31 -11.70
N GLU A 29 -8.28 -14.77 -12.91
CA GLU A 29 -7.47 -15.75 -13.67
C GLU A 29 -6.98 -16.94 -12.83
N GLU A 30 -7.91 -17.67 -12.21
CA GLU A 30 -7.64 -18.89 -11.42
C GLU A 30 -6.76 -18.69 -10.16
N ARG A 31 -6.40 -17.44 -9.86
CA ARG A 31 -5.63 -17.04 -8.68
C ARG A 31 -6.41 -16.01 -7.88
N SER A 32 -6.10 -15.83 -6.61
CA SER A 32 -6.73 -14.75 -5.84
C SER A 32 -6.18 -13.37 -6.23
N VAL A 33 -6.95 -12.30 -6.00
CA VAL A 33 -6.43 -10.92 -6.06
C VAL A 33 -5.20 -10.76 -5.18
N PHE A 34 -5.20 -11.33 -3.96
CA PHE A 34 -4.03 -11.37 -3.08
C PHE A 34 -2.80 -11.96 -3.77
N SER A 35 -2.96 -13.09 -4.45
CA SER A 35 -1.89 -13.75 -5.20
C SER A 35 -1.31 -12.86 -6.30
N TRP A 36 -2.16 -12.15 -7.06
CA TRP A 36 -1.70 -11.22 -8.10
C TRP A 36 -1.01 -9.98 -7.56
N VAL A 37 -1.47 -9.45 -6.43
CA VAL A 37 -0.78 -8.33 -5.77
C VAL A 37 0.63 -8.77 -5.36
N LEU A 38 0.77 -9.93 -4.72
CA LEU A 38 2.08 -10.44 -4.28
C LEU A 38 2.99 -10.87 -5.40
N GLU A 39 2.45 -11.37 -6.51
CA GLU A 39 3.20 -11.67 -7.73
C GLU A 39 4.05 -10.48 -8.17
N GLY A 40 3.52 -9.25 -8.02
CA GLY A 40 4.23 -8.02 -8.33
C GLY A 40 5.55 -7.87 -7.58
N PHE A 41 5.61 -8.39 -6.36
CA PHE A 41 6.75 -8.31 -5.45
C PHE A 41 7.65 -9.56 -5.49
N ARG A 42 7.49 -10.46 -6.49
CA ARG A 42 8.24 -11.73 -6.59
C ARG A 42 9.75 -11.56 -6.45
N ALA A 43 10.32 -10.48 -6.99
CA ALA A 43 11.76 -10.21 -6.89
C ALA A 43 12.27 -10.08 -5.44
N TYR A 44 11.39 -9.81 -4.48
CA TYR A 44 11.72 -9.58 -3.08
C TYR A 44 11.41 -10.77 -2.17
N PHE A 45 10.82 -11.85 -2.68
CA PHE A 45 10.42 -13.02 -1.86
C PHE A 45 11.57 -13.67 -1.08
N LYS A 46 12.81 -13.50 -1.55
CA LYS A 46 14.00 -14.06 -0.91
C LYS A 46 14.77 -13.06 -0.03
N THR A 47 14.53 -11.76 -0.20
CA THR A 47 15.38 -10.69 0.38
C THR A 47 14.64 -9.81 1.38
N SER A 48 13.31 -9.81 1.37
CA SER A 48 12.49 -8.97 2.23
C SER A 48 11.63 -9.80 3.17
N HIS A 49 11.29 -9.23 4.32
CA HIS A 49 10.24 -9.75 5.20
C HIS A 49 8.89 -9.23 4.71
N PHE A 50 7.85 -10.07 4.73
CA PHE A 50 6.49 -9.67 4.39
C PHE A 50 5.62 -9.68 5.63
N LEU A 51 4.82 -8.63 5.85
CA LEU A 51 3.89 -8.53 6.98
C LEU A 51 2.47 -8.29 6.48
N PHE A 52 1.59 -9.24 6.73
CA PHE A 52 0.16 -9.12 6.46
C PHE A 52 -0.56 -8.71 7.73
N ILE A 53 -1.28 -7.59 7.72
CA ILE A 53 -2.04 -7.12 8.89
C ILE A 53 -3.52 -7.18 8.53
N TYR A 54 -4.27 -8.05 9.19
CA TYR A 54 -5.61 -8.43 8.75
C TYR A 54 -6.60 -8.53 9.91
N ARG A 55 -7.89 -8.61 9.57
CA ARG A 55 -8.95 -9.07 10.48
C ARG A 55 -9.43 -10.43 10.01
N ASP A 56 -9.67 -11.34 10.95
CA ASP A 56 -10.18 -12.66 10.59
C ASP A 56 -11.69 -12.62 10.35
N ILE A 57 -12.07 -12.41 9.09
CA ILE A 57 -13.48 -12.27 8.69
C ILE A 57 -13.98 -13.45 7.85
N HIS A 58 -13.08 -14.22 7.23
CA HIS A 58 -13.40 -15.34 6.35
C HIS A 58 -12.28 -16.40 6.35
N HIS A 59 -11.79 -16.82 7.52
CA HIS A 59 -10.60 -17.68 7.65
C HIS A 59 -9.39 -17.07 6.93
N THR A 60 -9.22 -15.77 7.12
CA THR A 60 -8.19 -14.96 6.46
C THR A 60 -6.79 -15.47 6.82
N LYS A 61 -6.62 -15.97 8.04
CA LYS A 61 -5.37 -16.59 8.49
C LYS A 61 -4.98 -17.79 7.64
N GLU A 62 -5.90 -18.74 7.48
CA GLU A 62 -5.70 -19.95 6.69
C GLU A 62 -5.51 -19.60 5.21
N PHE A 63 -6.30 -18.64 4.71
CA PHE A 63 -6.18 -18.13 3.34
C PHE A 63 -4.78 -17.57 3.06
N ILE A 64 -4.27 -16.65 3.90
CA ILE A 64 -2.93 -16.07 3.74
C ILE A 64 -1.88 -17.18 3.71
N LYS A 65 -1.98 -18.15 4.63
CA LYS A 65 -1.05 -19.28 4.70
C LYS A 65 -1.06 -20.11 3.41
N GLN A 66 -2.23 -20.47 2.90
CA GLN A 66 -2.36 -21.27 1.68
C GLN A 66 -1.84 -20.51 0.44
N GLU A 67 -2.17 -19.23 0.30
CA GLU A 67 -1.71 -18.43 -0.84
C GLU A 67 -0.19 -18.21 -0.80
N CYS A 68 0.39 -17.91 0.36
CA CYS A 68 1.84 -17.78 0.50
C CYS A 68 2.56 -19.10 0.19
N GLN A 69 1.98 -20.25 0.58
CA GLN A 69 2.51 -21.56 0.20
C GLN A 69 2.50 -21.79 -1.32
N LYS A 70 1.38 -21.48 -2.01
CA LYS A 70 1.29 -21.58 -3.48
C LYS A 70 2.31 -20.68 -4.19
N LEU A 71 2.57 -19.50 -3.63
CA LEU A 71 3.55 -18.53 -4.15
C LEU A 71 5.01 -18.87 -3.82
N ASN A 72 5.25 -19.89 -2.97
CA ASN A 72 6.55 -20.18 -2.38
C ASN A 72 7.16 -18.97 -1.63
N LEU A 73 6.30 -18.14 -1.02
CA LEU A 73 6.72 -17.05 -0.14
C LEU A 73 6.99 -17.62 1.26
N LYS A 74 8.26 -17.69 1.64
CA LYS A 74 8.69 -18.30 2.90
C LYS A 74 8.88 -17.29 4.03
N ASN A 75 9.29 -16.08 3.69
CA ASN A 75 9.72 -15.08 4.66
C ASN A 75 8.59 -14.08 4.95
N TYR A 76 7.57 -14.53 5.68
CA TYR A 76 6.42 -13.69 6.01
C TYR A 76 5.90 -13.92 7.43
N GLN A 77 5.19 -12.93 7.94
CA GLN A 77 4.39 -12.98 9.16
C GLN A 77 2.98 -12.46 8.85
N SER A 78 1.99 -12.94 9.59
CA SER A 78 0.62 -12.50 9.50
C SER A 78 0.11 -12.15 10.90
N LEU A 79 -0.34 -10.91 11.08
CA LEU A 79 -0.84 -10.38 12.33
C LEU A 79 -2.35 -10.14 12.23
N GLU A 80 -3.08 -10.81 13.11
CA GLU A 80 -4.51 -10.63 13.28
C GLU A 80 -4.81 -9.44 14.20
N LEU A 81 -5.83 -8.67 13.82
CA LEU A 81 -6.40 -7.59 14.61
C LEU A 81 -7.81 -7.95 15.07
N ASP A 82 -8.06 -7.75 16.36
CA ASP A 82 -9.34 -8.10 17.00
C ASP A 82 -10.46 -7.09 16.68
N SER A 83 -10.09 -5.86 16.28
CA SER A 83 -11.00 -4.73 16.11
C SER A 83 -10.79 -4.00 14.78
N PRO A 84 -11.83 -3.35 14.24
CA PRO A 84 -11.69 -2.42 13.11
C PRO A 84 -10.69 -1.30 13.41
N THR A 85 -9.94 -0.90 12.38
CA THR A 85 -9.00 0.22 12.46
C THR A 85 -9.57 1.44 11.74
N LEU A 86 -9.17 2.62 12.21
CA LEU A 86 -9.52 3.92 11.63
C LEU A 86 -8.65 4.25 10.41
N GLY A 87 -8.55 3.37 9.42
CA GLY A 87 -7.73 3.55 8.22
C GLY A 87 -6.38 2.82 8.21
N GLN A 88 -5.71 2.87 7.07
CA GLN A 88 -4.48 2.09 6.80
C GLN A 88 -3.31 2.49 7.71
N ALA A 89 -3.15 3.79 8.01
CA ALA A 89 -2.05 4.21 8.88
C ALA A 89 -2.19 3.62 10.29
N HIS A 90 -3.42 3.53 10.80
CA HIS A 90 -3.73 2.87 12.07
C HIS A 90 -3.47 1.35 12.00
N THR A 91 -3.87 0.69 10.91
CA THR A 91 -3.55 -0.73 10.70
C THR A 91 -2.04 -0.97 10.75
N VAL A 92 -1.25 -0.17 10.03
CA VAL A 92 0.21 -0.33 9.97
C VAL A 92 0.84 -0.05 11.34
N ALA A 93 0.44 1.02 12.04
CA ALA A 93 0.98 1.35 13.35
C ALA A 93 0.80 0.21 14.36
N LEU A 94 -0.41 -0.37 14.46
CA LEU A 94 -0.65 -1.55 15.30
C LEU A 94 0.24 -2.73 14.91
N GLY A 95 0.47 -2.92 13.61
CA GLY A 95 1.39 -3.95 13.11
C GLY A 95 2.82 -3.76 13.55
N LEU A 96 3.36 -2.54 13.37
CA LEU A 96 4.72 -2.20 13.75
C LEU A 96 4.93 -2.35 15.27
N GLU A 97 3.98 -1.88 16.08
CA GLU A 97 4.04 -1.97 17.55
C GLU A 97 4.01 -3.42 18.03
N LYS A 98 3.01 -4.21 17.59
CA LYS A 98 2.84 -5.60 18.04
C LYS A 98 3.99 -6.52 17.59
N MET A 99 4.58 -6.24 16.44
CA MET A 99 5.65 -7.07 15.87
C MET A 99 7.06 -6.57 16.19
N GLY A 100 7.20 -5.38 16.78
CA GLY A 100 8.49 -4.79 17.13
C GLY A 100 9.39 -4.49 15.92
N ILE A 101 8.79 -4.08 14.79
CA ILE A 101 9.51 -3.84 13.53
C ILE A 101 10.28 -2.52 13.61
N LYS A 102 11.61 -2.59 13.40
CA LYS A 102 12.55 -1.45 13.46
C LYS A 102 13.33 -1.19 12.18
N ASP A 103 13.03 -1.91 11.09
CA ASP A 103 13.69 -1.72 9.81
C ASP A 103 12.97 -0.68 8.93
N ASN A 104 13.51 -0.44 7.73
CA ASN A 104 12.81 0.32 6.71
C ASN A 104 11.56 -0.44 6.25
N ILE A 105 10.50 0.31 5.94
CA ILE A 105 9.19 -0.25 5.62
C ILE A 105 8.70 0.21 4.26
N LEU A 106 8.09 -0.72 3.54
CA LEU A 106 7.41 -0.48 2.28
C LEU A 106 5.96 -0.92 2.44
N ILE A 107 5.03 0.02 2.44
CA ILE A 107 3.61 -0.25 2.65
C ILE A 107 2.93 -0.29 1.29
N PHE A 108 2.11 -1.32 1.04
CA PHE A 108 1.29 -1.40 -0.16
C PHE A 108 -0.09 -1.99 0.13
N ASN A 109 -1.10 -1.45 -0.54
CA ASN A 109 -2.49 -1.87 -0.38
C ASN A 109 -2.79 -3.18 -1.14
N ILE A 110 -3.78 -3.95 -0.68
CA ILE A 110 -4.14 -5.26 -1.27
C ILE A 110 -5.18 -5.17 -2.42
N ASP A 111 -5.32 -3.99 -3.00
CA ASP A 111 -6.25 -3.70 -4.10
C ASP A 111 -5.64 -2.92 -5.26
N THR A 112 -4.31 -2.86 -5.31
CA THR A 112 -3.56 -2.39 -6.48
C THR A 112 -2.61 -3.51 -6.91
N LEU A 113 -2.62 -3.87 -8.19
CA LEU A 113 -1.66 -4.80 -8.78
C LEU A 113 -0.53 -3.97 -9.40
N ARG A 114 0.71 -4.27 -9.01
CA ARG A 114 1.93 -3.65 -9.55
C ARG A 114 2.81 -4.73 -10.18
N PRO A 115 2.60 -5.10 -11.45
CA PRO A 115 3.41 -6.12 -12.10
C PRO A 115 4.89 -5.77 -12.08
N ASN A 116 5.72 -6.77 -11.82
CA ASN A 116 7.18 -6.67 -11.89
C ASN A 116 7.77 -5.48 -11.10
N PHE A 117 7.24 -5.22 -9.90
CA PHE A 117 7.69 -4.12 -9.04
C PHE A 117 9.20 -4.15 -8.81
N ARG A 118 9.84 -2.99 -8.95
CA ARG A 118 11.24 -2.73 -8.61
C ARG A 118 11.32 -1.44 -7.81
N LEU A 119 12.24 -1.41 -6.86
CA LEU A 119 12.55 -0.20 -6.10
C LEU A 119 13.16 0.83 -7.06
N PRO A 120 12.92 2.13 -6.80
CA PRO A 120 13.47 3.21 -7.62
C PRO A 120 15.00 3.12 -7.71
N GLN A 121 15.54 3.45 -8.89
CA GLN A 121 16.98 3.48 -9.16
C GLN A 121 17.52 4.90 -9.39
N ASN A 122 16.64 5.88 -9.50
CA ASN A 122 16.94 7.30 -9.70
C ASN A 122 17.41 8.01 -8.42
N PHE A 123 17.23 7.42 -7.25
CA PHE A 123 17.75 7.92 -5.98
C PHE A 123 18.12 6.78 -5.02
N ASP A 124 19.00 7.11 -4.08
CA ASP A 124 19.55 6.19 -3.08
C ASP A 124 18.63 6.13 -1.85
N LEU A 125 17.99 4.98 -1.63
CA LEU A 125 17.04 4.77 -0.53
C LEU A 125 17.66 4.89 0.87
N ASP A 126 19.00 4.77 0.97
CA ASP A 126 19.71 4.94 2.24
C ASP A 126 19.94 6.42 2.57
N LYS A 127 19.80 7.32 1.58
CA LYS A 127 20.05 8.77 1.71
C LYS A 127 18.80 9.63 1.80
N ILE A 128 17.61 9.06 1.59
CA ILE A 128 16.33 9.77 1.67
C ILE A 128 15.50 9.28 2.85
N ASP A 129 14.55 10.07 3.31
CA ASP A 129 13.73 9.72 4.48
C ASP A 129 12.47 8.94 4.10
N GLY A 130 11.98 9.11 2.87
CA GLY A 130 10.84 8.36 2.35
C GLY A 130 10.58 8.64 0.88
N TYR A 131 9.80 7.78 0.24
CA TYR A 131 9.29 8.04 -1.10
C TYR A 131 7.86 7.56 -1.31
N LEU A 132 7.18 8.17 -2.28
CA LEU A 132 5.86 7.73 -2.76
C LEU A 132 5.98 7.30 -4.23
N GLU A 133 5.41 6.15 -4.59
CA GLU A 133 5.24 5.81 -6.01
C GLU A 133 3.97 6.52 -6.52
N VAL A 134 4.09 7.18 -7.67
CA VAL A 134 3.02 7.98 -8.27
C VAL A 134 2.85 7.64 -9.74
N PHE A 135 1.67 7.92 -10.26
CA PHE A 135 1.35 7.86 -11.68
C PHE A 135 0.60 9.12 -12.09
N LYS A 136 0.54 9.41 -13.39
CA LYS A 136 -0.30 10.51 -13.91
C LYS A 136 -1.73 10.01 -14.09
N GLY A 137 -2.67 10.57 -13.32
CA GLY A 137 -4.06 10.12 -13.29
C GLY A 137 -5.10 11.25 -13.30
N GLU A 138 -6.30 10.90 -13.74
CA GLU A 138 -7.49 11.75 -13.67
C GLU A 138 -8.34 11.44 -12.43
N GLY A 139 -9.27 12.34 -12.11
CA GLY A 139 -10.17 12.23 -10.95
C GLY A 139 -9.63 12.84 -9.67
N GLU A 140 -10.44 12.79 -8.61
CA GLU A 140 -10.20 13.42 -7.31
C GLU A 140 -10.17 12.42 -6.15
N GLN A 141 -10.33 11.13 -6.44
CA GLN A 141 -10.42 10.06 -5.43
C GLN A 141 -9.07 9.65 -4.83
N TRP A 142 -7.96 10.16 -5.36
CA TRP A 142 -6.60 9.75 -5.03
C TRP A 142 -5.99 10.58 -3.90
N SER A 143 -4.87 10.10 -3.36
CA SER A 143 -3.88 10.98 -2.74
C SER A 143 -3.00 11.61 -3.82
N PHE A 144 -2.61 12.86 -3.65
CA PHE A 144 -1.86 13.64 -4.62
C PHE A 144 -0.51 14.09 -4.07
N VAL A 145 0.46 14.26 -4.97
CA VAL A 145 1.84 14.70 -4.65
C VAL A 145 2.15 15.97 -5.42
N LYS A 146 2.44 17.07 -4.72
CA LYS A 146 3.01 18.29 -5.32
C LYS A 146 4.53 18.25 -5.22
N THR A 147 5.20 18.57 -6.31
CA THR A 147 6.66 18.55 -6.40
C THR A 147 7.27 19.89 -5.98
N SER A 148 8.47 19.86 -5.40
CA SER A 148 9.31 21.05 -5.18
C SER A 148 10.40 21.17 -6.24
N ASP A 149 10.86 20.04 -6.76
CA ASP A 149 11.86 19.94 -7.82
C ASP A 149 11.62 18.64 -8.60
N GLU A 150 11.21 18.75 -9.87
CA GLU A 150 10.92 17.59 -10.71
C GLU A 150 12.18 16.84 -11.15
N LYS A 151 13.30 17.55 -11.38
CA LYS A 151 14.57 16.95 -11.81
C LYS A 151 15.15 16.06 -10.72
N LEU A 152 14.98 16.48 -9.47
CA LEU A 152 15.37 15.73 -8.29
C LEU A 152 14.24 14.83 -7.77
N CYS A 153 13.07 14.85 -8.38
CA CYS A 153 11.89 14.12 -7.92
C CYS A 153 11.55 14.40 -6.44
N LYS A 154 11.72 15.65 -5.97
CA LYS A 154 11.43 16.05 -4.58
C LYS A 154 9.97 16.42 -4.37
N VAL A 155 9.44 16.02 -3.22
CA VAL A 155 8.04 16.27 -2.81
C VAL A 155 7.96 17.52 -1.93
N ALA A 156 7.09 18.45 -2.32
CA ALA A 156 6.77 19.65 -1.54
C ALA A 156 5.60 19.44 -0.57
N LYS A 157 4.60 18.65 -0.98
CA LYS A 157 3.35 18.46 -0.23
C LYS A 157 2.61 17.22 -0.71
N THR A 158 1.93 16.54 0.19
CA THR A 158 0.91 15.54 -0.13
C THR A 158 -0.49 16.02 0.27
N ALA A 159 -1.53 15.54 -0.40
CA ALA A 159 -2.91 15.78 0.00
C ALA A 159 -3.80 14.57 -0.29
N GLU A 160 -4.78 14.32 0.56
CA GLU A 160 -5.74 13.21 0.39
C GLU A 160 -7.05 13.75 -0.19
N LYS A 161 -7.47 13.25 -1.36
CA LYS A 161 -8.73 13.64 -2.03
C LYS A 161 -8.87 15.15 -2.30
N GLU A 162 -7.76 15.85 -2.38
CA GLU A 162 -7.65 17.25 -2.81
C GLU A 162 -6.62 17.30 -3.94
N ARG A 163 -7.08 17.63 -5.15
CA ARG A 163 -6.24 17.59 -6.35
C ARG A 163 -5.25 18.77 -6.38
N ILE A 164 -4.08 18.57 -5.80
CA ILE A 164 -2.99 19.58 -5.76
C ILE A 164 -1.99 19.45 -6.93
N SER A 165 -2.10 18.39 -7.75
CA SER A 165 -1.27 18.12 -8.93
C SER A 165 -1.90 17.05 -9.83
N SER A 166 -1.20 16.63 -10.90
CA SER A 166 -1.56 15.47 -11.72
C SER A 166 -0.93 14.15 -11.25
N LEU A 167 -0.09 14.17 -10.20
CA LEU A 167 0.61 13.01 -9.66
C LEU A 167 -0.25 12.35 -8.58
N CYS A 168 -0.83 11.21 -8.90
CA CYS A 168 -1.65 10.40 -8.01
C CYS A 168 -0.79 9.31 -7.36
N SER A 169 -0.96 9.08 -6.06
CA SER A 169 -0.33 7.96 -5.34
C SER A 169 -0.83 6.61 -5.87
N SER A 170 0.07 5.66 -6.06
CA SER A 170 -0.30 4.26 -6.38
C SER A 170 -0.84 3.47 -5.19
N GLY A 171 -0.67 4.00 -3.98
CA GLY A 171 -0.88 3.29 -2.72
C GLY A 171 0.40 2.67 -2.13
N LEU A 172 1.55 2.89 -2.78
CA LEU A 172 2.86 2.43 -2.32
C LEU A 172 3.64 3.55 -1.61
N TYR A 173 4.02 3.28 -0.36
CA TYR A 173 4.63 4.26 0.54
C TYR A 173 5.87 3.66 1.21
N TYR A 174 7.03 4.28 1.02
CA TYR A 174 8.26 3.90 1.69
C TYR A 174 8.62 4.88 2.81
N PHE A 175 9.01 4.34 3.96
CA PHE A 175 9.61 5.08 5.06
C PHE A 175 10.94 4.43 5.42
N ARG A 176 12.01 5.24 5.50
CA ARG A 176 13.34 4.73 5.86
C ARG A 176 13.38 4.18 7.30
N LYS A 177 12.55 4.70 8.20
CA LYS A 177 12.47 4.25 9.59
C LYS A 177 11.02 4.05 10.01
N SER A 178 10.68 2.84 10.47
CA SER A 178 9.37 2.55 11.07
C SER A 178 9.07 3.41 12.31
N GLU A 179 10.09 3.81 13.05
CA GLU A 179 9.98 4.65 14.25
C GLU A 179 9.45 6.05 13.92
N GLU A 180 9.86 6.62 12.78
CA GLU A 180 9.33 7.91 12.29
C GLU A 180 7.86 7.77 11.92
N PHE A 181 7.47 6.67 11.27
CA PHE A 181 6.07 6.35 10.99
C PHE A 181 5.24 6.32 12.28
N LEU A 182 5.69 5.57 13.29
CA LEU A 182 4.99 5.46 14.58
C LEU A 182 4.88 6.81 15.32
N SER A 183 5.95 7.59 15.34
CA SER A 183 5.98 8.93 15.96
C SER A 183 4.97 9.88 15.31
N ILE A 184 4.91 9.89 13.98
CA ILE A 184 3.95 10.71 13.23
C ILE A 184 2.53 10.23 13.48
N PHE A 185 2.30 8.91 13.44
CA PHE A 185 0.98 8.34 13.69
C PHE A 185 0.45 8.70 15.09
N LYS A 186 1.29 8.58 16.13
CA LYS A 186 0.95 9.00 17.49
C LYS A 186 0.53 10.48 17.54
N THR A 187 1.29 11.35 16.88
CA THR A 187 0.94 12.78 16.78
C THR A 187 -0.40 13.01 16.07
N MET A 188 -0.72 12.22 15.04
CA MET A 188 -2.00 12.29 14.34
C MET A 188 -3.16 11.85 15.24
N GLN A 189 -2.97 10.80 16.04
CA GLN A 189 -3.95 10.34 17.03
C GLN A 189 -4.21 11.41 18.11
N GLU A 190 -3.16 11.95 18.71
CA GLU A 190 -3.27 13.00 19.75
C GLU A 190 -3.99 14.25 19.25
N LYS A 191 -3.78 14.61 17.98
CA LYS A 191 -4.42 15.77 17.34
C LYS A 191 -5.76 15.45 16.67
N ASN A 192 -6.23 14.21 16.75
CA ASN A 192 -7.42 13.71 16.05
C ASN A 192 -7.46 14.10 14.56
N LYS A 193 -6.31 14.05 13.88
CA LYS A 193 -6.15 14.45 12.46
C LYS A 193 -6.64 13.35 11.52
N LEU A 194 -7.96 13.19 11.46
CA LEU A 194 -8.65 12.31 10.55
C LEU A 194 -9.05 13.08 9.28
N GLU A 195 -8.84 12.49 8.11
CA GLU A 195 -9.41 12.98 6.86
C GLU A 195 -10.65 12.14 6.56
N LYS A 196 -11.83 12.75 6.50
CA LYS A 196 -13.11 12.03 6.30
C LYS A 196 -13.31 10.83 7.25
N GLY A 197 -12.79 10.92 8.47
CA GLY A 197 -12.93 9.88 9.51
C GLY A 197 -11.88 8.77 9.48
N GLU A 198 -10.84 8.87 8.64
CA GLU A 198 -9.77 7.86 8.52
C GLU A 198 -8.36 8.47 8.65
N PHE A 199 -7.41 7.67 9.14
CA PHE A 199 -5.98 7.94 9.12
C PHE A 199 -5.36 7.36 7.85
N TYR A 200 -5.09 8.24 6.88
CA TYR A 200 -4.37 7.92 5.65
C TYR A 200 -2.86 8.04 5.82
N ILE A 201 -2.12 7.31 4.99
CA ILE A 201 -0.64 7.32 5.02
C ILE A 201 -0.09 8.54 4.27
N ALA A 202 -0.65 8.91 3.11
CA ALA A 202 -0.11 9.98 2.30
C ALA A 202 0.07 11.32 3.06
N PRO A 203 -0.89 11.79 3.90
CA PRO A 203 -0.70 13.01 4.69
C PRO A 203 0.45 12.95 5.71
N MET A 204 0.91 11.76 6.11
CA MET A 204 2.03 11.60 7.06
C MET A 204 3.32 12.22 6.53
N TYR A 205 3.54 12.20 5.21
CA TYR A 205 4.72 12.80 4.59
C TYR A 205 4.80 14.31 4.79
N ASN A 206 3.68 15.02 4.96
CA ASN A 206 3.72 16.45 5.28
C ASN A 206 4.39 16.72 6.65
N ALA A 207 4.26 15.79 7.61
CA ALA A 207 4.94 15.90 8.89
C ALA A 207 6.46 15.73 8.72
N LEU A 208 6.91 14.80 7.89
CA LEU A 208 8.33 14.64 7.54
C LEU A 208 8.88 15.88 6.81
N ILE A 209 8.16 16.35 5.80
CA ILE A 209 8.56 17.54 5.01
C ILE A 209 8.70 18.78 5.91
N SER A 210 7.78 18.97 6.87
CA SER A 210 7.88 20.07 7.84
C SER A 210 9.10 20.01 8.76
N GLN A 211 9.73 18.83 8.87
CA GLN A 211 10.97 18.58 9.62
C GLN A 211 12.21 18.60 8.71
N ASN A 212 12.08 19.12 7.48
CA ASN A 212 13.12 19.15 6.45
C ASN A 212 13.61 17.76 5.99
N ALA A 213 12.78 16.71 6.18
CA ALA A 213 13.10 15.38 5.68
C ALA A 213 13.14 15.36 4.14
N ASP A 214 14.02 14.54 3.57
CA ASP A 214 14.14 14.40 2.12
C ASP A 214 13.14 13.36 1.60
N ILE A 215 12.02 13.84 1.07
CA ILE A 215 10.96 13.01 0.50
C ILE A 215 11.01 13.07 -1.02
N ARG A 216 11.07 11.89 -1.64
CA ARG A 216 11.08 11.73 -3.10
C ARG A 216 9.79 11.12 -3.65
N TYR A 217 9.61 11.17 -4.95
CA TYR A 217 8.59 10.38 -5.63
C TYR A 217 9.21 9.58 -6.77
N GLU A 218 8.61 8.43 -7.09
CA GLU A 218 8.93 7.66 -8.29
C GLU A 218 7.72 7.69 -9.23
N LEU A 219 7.90 8.20 -10.45
CA LEU A 219 6.85 8.23 -11.45
C LEU A 219 6.85 6.93 -12.26
N ILE A 220 5.75 6.19 -12.22
CA ILE A 220 5.52 5.00 -13.05
C ILE A 220 4.54 5.28 -14.19
N ASP A 221 4.64 4.48 -15.24
CA ASP A 221 3.69 4.51 -16.34
C ASP A 221 2.36 3.85 -15.95
N LEU A 222 1.26 4.35 -16.52
CA LEU A 222 -0.09 3.80 -16.29
C LEU A 222 -0.22 2.32 -16.68
N ASN A 223 0.63 1.81 -17.58
CA ASN A 223 0.62 0.40 -17.96
C ASN A 223 1.31 -0.53 -16.91
N GLN A 224 1.99 0.04 -15.92
CA GLN A 224 2.67 -0.67 -14.82
C GLN A 224 1.80 -0.83 -13.58
N ILE A 225 0.56 -0.33 -13.60
CA ILE A 225 -0.35 -0.33 -12.46
C ILE A 225 -1.77 -0.69 -12.90
N LEU A 226 -2.44 -1.51 -12.09
CA LEU A 226 -3.82 -1.92 -12.31
C LEU A 226 -4.58 -1.84 -10.99
N PHE A 227 -5.80 -1.31 -11.01
CA PHE A 227 -6.61 -1.10 -9.81
C PHE A 227 -7.66 -2.20 -9.64
N CYS A 228 -7.96 -2.56 -8.39
CA CYS A 228 -8.95 -3.56 -7.98
C CYS A 228 -9.70 -3.13 -6.70
N GLY A 229 -9.81 -1.82 -6.45
CA GLY A 229 -10.41 -1.24 -5.24
C GLY A 229 -11.94 -1.21 -5.25
N THR A 230 -12.55 -1.36 -6.43
CA THR A 230 -14.00 -1.34 -6.65
C THR A 230 -14.46 -2.56 -7.47
N PRO A 231 -15.75 -2.93 -7.36
CA PRO A 231 -16.33 -3.99 -8.19
C PRO A 231 -16.16 -3.75 -9.70
N SER A 232 -16.32 -2.50 -10.16
CA SER A 232 -16.13 -2.15 -11.58
C SER A 232 -14.70 -2.39 -12.05
N GLU A 233 -13.71 -1.98 -11.25
CA GLU A 233 -12.30 -2.25 -11.52
C GLU A 233 -12.01 -3.75 -11.58
N TYR A 234 -12.49 -4.51 -10.59
CA TYR A 234 -12.35 -5.97 -10.56
C TYR A 234 -12.97 -6.65 -11.80
N GLU A 235 -14.18 -6.27 -12.20
CA GLU A 235 -14.82 -6.82 -13.40
C GLU A 235 -14.10 -6.41 -14.70
N ASN A 236 -13.42 -5.27 -14.72
CA ASN A 236 -12.56 -4.91 -15.84
C ASN A 236 -11.27 -5.73 -15.88
N LEU A 237 -10.66 -6.03 -14.72
CA LEU A 237 -9.48 -6.91 -14.65
C LEU A 237 -9.78 -8.31 -15.18
N LYS A 238 -10.97 -8.84 -14.94
CA LYS A 238 -11.40 -10.16 -15.46
C LYS A 238 -11.42 -10.26 -16.98
N LYS A 239 -11.41 -9.13 -17.70
CA LYS A 239 -11.37 -9.08 -19.17
C LYS A 239 -9.95 -9.01 -19.73
N LEU A 240 -8.95 -8.80 -18.88
CA LEU A 240 -7.55 -8.68 -19.27
C LEU A 240 -6.86 -10.04 -19.16
N SER A 241 -5.81 -10.25 -19.98
CA SER A 241 -4.84 -11.32 -19.74
C SER A 241 -3.79 -10.86 -18.74
N LEU A 242 -3.98 -11.13 -17.45
CA LEU A 242 -3.04 -10.71 -16.40
C LEU A 242 -1.72 -11.44 -16.50
N SER A 243 -1.74 -12.73 -16.84
CA SER A 243 -0.51 -13.49 -17.07
C SER A 243 0.44 -12.78 -18.05
N GLN A 244 -0.07 -12.13 -19.09
CA GLN A 244 0.73 -11.34 -20.03
C GLN A 244 1.28 -10.03 -19.44
N LYS A 245 0.63 -9.46 -18.42
CA LYS A 245 1.08 -8.24 -17.73
C LYS A 245 2.21 -8.50 -16.74
N PHE A 246 2.36 -9.74 -16.27
CA PHE A 246 3.37 -10.14 -15.29
C PHE A 246 4.56 -10.91 -15.90
N LEU A 247 4.53 -11.20 -17.20
CA LEU A 247 5.71 -11.63 -17.98
C LEU A 247 6.70 -10.46 -18.17
#